data_AF-A0A1R0ZV17-F1
#
_entry.id   AF-A0A1R0ZV17-F1
#
_cell.length_a   1.000
_cell.length_b   1.000
_cell.length_c   1.000
_cell.angle_alpha   90.00
_cell.angle_beta   90.00
_cell.angle_gamma   90.00
#
_symmetry.space_group_name_H-M   'P 1'
#
loop_
_entity.id
_entity.type
_entity.pdbx_description
1 polymer ?
#
loop_
_entity_poly.entity_id
_entity_poly.type
_entity_poly.pdbx_seq_one_letter_code
_entity_poly.pdbx_strand_id
1 'polypeptide(L)'
;MAIGDYQFILFPFGNEPTVTEDGMEFVGQNNFDFVQTVELLKNSAYIKNEPTLKSWNSFNDACYFLYDDGIYRVEIELNTGTESEKAEEISVRTNVYKEEGSVTEALRICKLLCASLNLNCWSTKLRKLVDFNNEDDVKSTINHFNKLRNKD
;
A
#
# COMPACT_ATOMS: atom_id res chain seq x y z
N MET A 1 -14.35 -15.05 -4.32
CA MET A 1 -13.95 -13.64 -4.12
C MET A 1 -13.76 -13.44 -2.63
N ALA A 2 -12.55 -13.17 -2.17
CA ALA A 2 -12.30 -12.91 -0.76
C ALA A 2 -12.81 -11.51 -0.39
N ILE A 3 -13.53 -11.48 0.72
CA ILE A 3 -14.24 -10.35 1.32
C ILE A 3 -13.22 -9.31 1.81
N GLY A 4 -13.45 -8.02 1.53
CA GLY A 4 -12.69 -6.94 2.17
C GLY A 4 -11.26 -6.71 1.66
N ASP A 5 -10.87 -7.35 0.56
CA ASP A 5 -9.49 -7.23 0.07
C ASP A 5 -9.25 -5.86 -0.59
N TYR A 6 -8.74 -4.89 0.15
CA TYR A 6 -8.21 -3.66 -0.45
C TYR A 6 -6.70 -3.72 -0.52
N GLN A 7 -6.21 -3.43 -1.71
CA GLN A 7 -4.81 -3.18 -1.97
C GLN A 7 -4.70 -1.81 -2.63
N PHE A 8 -3.78 -1.03 -2.11
CA PHE A 8 -3.33 0.21 -2.71
C PHE A 8 -1.92 -0.01 -3.22
N ILE A 9 -1.64 0.45 -4.43
CA ILE A 9 -0.28 0.49 -4.97
C ILE A 9 0.17 1.95 -4.98
N LEU A 10 1.28 2.20 -4.32
CA LEU A 10 1.95 3.49 -4.35
C LEU A 10 3.09 3.42 -5.34
N PHE A 11 3.17 4.40 -6.22
CA PHE A 11 4.15 4.42 -7.30
C PHE A 11 4.59 5.88 -7.58
N PRO A 12 5.80 6.11 -8.11
CA PRO A 12 6.32 7.46 -8.34
C PRO A 12 5.40 8.37 -9.15
N PHE A 13 5.32 9.64 -8.74
CA PHE A 13 4.71 10.67 -9.57
C PHE A 13 5.41 10.74 -10.94
N GLY A 14 4.65 10.88 -12.03
CA GLY A 14 5.15 10.88 -13.40
C GLY A 14 5.29 9.51 -14.06
N ASN A 15 5.11 8.41 -13.32
CA ASN A 15 4.83 7.10 -13.91
C ASN A 15 3.31 6.97 -14.18
N GLU A 16 2.91 6.04 -15.04
CA GLU A 16 1.51 5.85 -15.45
C GLU A 16 1.04 4.40 -15.24
N PRO A 17 -0.18 4.20 -14.70
CA PRO A 17 -0.79 2.88 -14.61
C PRO A 17 -1.16 2.37 -16.01
N THR A 18 -0.62 1.22 -16.37
CA THR A 18 -0.83 0.55 -17.67
C THR A 18 -1.37 -0.86 -17.42
N VAL A 19 -2.44 -1.23 -18.11
CA VAL A 19 -2.97 -2.59 -18.07
C VAL A 19 -2.24 -3.43 -19.11
N THR A 20 -1.59 -4.50 -18.67
CA THR A 20 -0.86 -5.48 -19.49
C THR A 20 -1.53 -6.85 -19.44
N GLU A 21 -0.97 -7.82 -20.16
CA GLU A 21 -1.44 -9.22 -20.13
C GLU A 21 -1.22 -9.87 -18.76
N ASP A 22 -0.18 -9.43 -18.04
CA ASP A 22 0.22 -9.97 -16.74
C ASP A 22 -0.42 -9.23 -15.55
N GLY A 23 -1.02 -8.06 -15.76
CA GLY A 23 -1.72 -7.34 -14.71
C GLY A 23 -1.71 -5.82 -14.88
N MET A 24 -1.67 -5.11 -13.76
CA MET A 24 -1.45 -3.67 -13.74
C MET A 24 0.03 -3.42 -13.53
N GLU A 25 0.63 -2.62 -14.40
CA GLU A 25 2.02 -2.15 -14.29
C GLU A 25 2.03 -0.63 -14.11
N PHE A 26 3.07 -0.09 -13.47
CA PHE A 26 3.24 1.34 -13.24
C PHE A 26 4.47 1.83 -13.99
N VAL A 27 4.29 2.13 -15.28
CA VAL A 27 5.37 2.33 -16.24
C VAL A 27 5.91 3.76 -16.17
N GLY A 28 7.23 3.89 -16.08
CA GLY A 28 7.94 5.16 -16.15
C GLY A 28 9.39 5.02 -15.72
N GLN A 29 10.13 6.14 -15.68
CA GLN A 29 11.56 6.16 -15.32
C GLN A 29 11.80 6.58 -13.86
N ASN A 30 10.76 7.03 -13.16
CA ASN A 30 10.90 7.52 -11.81
C ASN A 30 10.92 6.34 -10.82
N ASN A 31 11.67 6.54 -9.74
CA ASN A 31 11.85 5.63 -8.60
C ASN A 31 11.87 6.47 -7.33
N PHE A 32 11.75 5.82 -6.18
CA PHE A 32 11.92 6.45 -4.87
C PHE A 32 13.01 5.75 -4.07
N ASP A 33 13.55 6.45 -3.07
CA ASP A 33 14.66 5.95 -2.26
C ASP A 33 14.17 4.87 -1.28
N PHE A 34 14.78 3.69 -1.36
CA PHE A 34 14.40 2.56 -0.54
C PHE A 34 14.73 2.80 0.95
N VAL A 35 15.92 3.33 1.23
CA VAL A 35 16.40 3.57 2.60
C VAL A 35 15.53 4.60 3.30
N GLN A 36 15.22 5.70 2.63
CA GLN A 36 14.31 6.74 3.10
C GLN A 36 12.93 6.16 3.42
N THR A 37 12.42 5.26 2.58
CA THR A 37 11.12 4.61 2.79
C THR A 37 11.15 3.73 4.05
N VAL A 38 12.20 2.93 4.21
CA VAL A 38 12.39 2.08 5.39
C VAL A 38 12.51 2.92 6.66
N GLU A 39 13.27 4.02 6.64
CA GLU A 39 13.40 4.93 7.78
C GLU A 39 12.05 5.57 8.15
N LEU A 40 11.28 6.01 7.16
CA LEU A 40 9.96 6.59 7.36
C LEU A 40 9.00 5.58 8.03
N LEU A 41 9.01 4.32 7.57
CA LEU A 41 8.19 3.26 8.13
C LEU A 41 8.61 2.90 9.56
N LYS A 42 9.92 2.76 9.82
CA LYS A 42 10.45 2.45 11.17
C LYS A 42 10.16 3.55 12.19
N ASN A 43 10.11 4.80 11.75
CA ASN A 43 9.81 5.95 12.62
C ASN A 43 8.31 6.21 12.78
N SER A 44 7.45 5.47 12.07
CA SER A 44 6.00 5.61 12.15
C SER A 44 5.44 4.80 13.31
N ALA A 45 4.56 5.41 14.09
CA ALA A 45 3.90 4.73 15.21
C ALA A 45 3.14 3.48 14.73
N TYR A 46 3.25 2.41 15.51
CA TYR A 46 2.60 1.12 15.29
C TYR A 46 3.06 0.34 14.04
N ILE A 47 4.04 0.85 13.29
CA ILE A 47 4.63 0.13 12.15
C ILE A 47 5.91 -0.57 12.60
N LYS A 48 6.01 -1.87 12.30
CA LYS A 48 7.21 -2.68 12.58
C LYS A 48 7.60 -3.49 11.36
N ASN A 49 8.90 -3.75 11.24
CA ASN A 49 9.40 -4.72 10.26
C ASN A 49 9.12 -6.12 10.83
N GLU A 50 8.27 -6.89 10.15
CA GLU A 50 7.76 -8.19 10.62
C GLU A 50 7.98 -9.30 9.56
N PRO A 51 9.24 -9.61 9.21
CA PRO A 51 9.56 -10.47 8.08
C PRO A 51 9.09 -11.92 8.24
N THR A 52 8.74 -12.35 9.46
CA THR A 52 8.26 -13.70 9.77
C THR A 52 6.83 -13.95 9.28
N LEU A 53 6.09 -12.91 8.90
CA LEU A 53 4.72 -12.99 8.39
C LEU A 53 4.65 -12.96 6.86
N LYS A 54 5.79 -13.07 6.17
CA LYS A 54 5.87 -13.13 4.71
C LYS A 54 4.95 -14.22 4.17
N SER A 55 3.97 -13.81 3.38
CA SER A 55 3.15 -14.72 2.59
C SER A 55 3.93 -15.34 1.41
N TRP A 56 5.11 -14.80 1.07
CA TRP A 56 5.96 -15.23 -0.04
C TRP A 56 7.44 -15.34 0.39
N ASN A 57 8.03 -16.54 0.27
CA ASN A 57 9.39 -16.87 0.75
C ASN A 57 10.56 -16.26 -0.08
N SER A 58 10.30 -15.35 -1.03
CA SER A 58 11.29 -14.91 -2.04
C SER A 58 11.88 -13.51 -1.84
N PHE A 59 11.49 -12.76 -0.81
CA PHE A 59 11.92 -11.36 -0.61
C PHE A 59 12.87 -11.16 0.57
N ASN A 60 13.63 -10.06 0.56
CA ASN A 60 14.48 -9.64 1.69
C ASN A 60 13.59 -9.24 2.89
N ASP A 61 14.01 -9.56 4.11
CA ASP A 61 13.34 -9.20 5.37
C ASP A 61 13.09 -7.69 5.50
N ALA A 62 13.98 -6.88 4.91
CA ALA A 62 13.89 -5.43 4.91
C ALA A 62 12.68 -4.84 4.17
N CYS A 63 11.98 -5.62 3.33
CA CYS A 63 10.92 -5.11 2.45
C CYS A 63 9.50 -5.24 3.03
N TYR A 64 9.36 -5.83 4.22
CA TYR A 64 8.05 -6.19 4.77
C TYR A 64 7.77 -5.51 6.10
N PHE A 65 6.63 -4.83 6.20
CA PHE A 65 6.20 -4.10 7.40
C PHE A 65 4.74 -4.38 7.72
N LEU A 66 4.42 -4.31 9.01
CA LEU A 66 3.08 -4.45 9.56
C LEU A 66 2.77 -3.22 10.41
N TYR A 67 1.65 -2.57 10.10
CA TYR A 67 0.96 -1.71 11.07
C TYR A 67 0.10 -2.59 11.98
N ASP A 68 0.26 -2.43 13.30
CA ASP A 68 -0.56 -3.09 14.33
C ASP A 68 -0.70 -2.16 15.56
N ASP A 69 -1.90 -1.60 15.76
CA ASP A 69 -2.24 -0.78 16.94
C ASP A 69 -2.95 -1.58 18.06
N GLY A 70 -3.03 -2.90 17.92
CA GLY A 70 -3.74 -3.81 18.82
C GLY A 70 -5.23 -4.00 18.47
N ILE A 71 -5.78 -3.24 17.54
CA ILE A 71 -7.16 -3.35 17.06
C ILE A 71 -7.19 -3.61 15.55
N TYR A 72 -6.37 -2.86 14.80
CA TYR A 72 -6.31 -2.89 13.35
C TYR A 72 -4.94 -3.27 12.85
N ARG A 73 -4.94 -3.97 11.71
CA ARG A 73 -3.75 -4.41 11.02
C ARG A 73 -3.76 -4.02 9.56
N VAL A 74 -2.59 -3.58 9.07
CA VAL A 74 -2.36 -3.26 7.66
C VAL A 74 -0.98 -3.73 7.26
N GLU A 75 -0.91 -4.54 6.23
CA GLU A 75 0.35 -5.03 5.68
C GLU A 75 0.90 -4.01 4.68
N ILE A 76 2.23 -3.84 4.69
CA ILE A 76 2.97 -2.94 3.82
C ILE A 76 4.16 -3.71 3.24
N GLU A 77 4.24 -3.77 1.93
CA GLU A 77 5.30 -4.46 1.20
C GLU A 77 5.94 -3.52 0.19
N LEU A 78 7.27 -3.48 0.15
CA LEU A 78 8.05 -2.73 -0.84
C LEU A 78 8.49 -3.70 -1.94
N ASN A 79 8.04 -3.50 -3.17
CA ASN A 79 8.36 -4.40 -4.29
C ASN A 79 9.60 -3.94 -5.05
N THR A 80 10.40 -4.94 -5.44
CA THR A 80 11.64 -4.90 -6.25
C THR A 80 12.46 -3.61 -6.21
N GLY A 81 12.99 -3.32 -5.03
CA GLY A 81 14.41 -3.05 -4.92
C GLY A 81 15.05 -4.29 -4.31
N THR A 82 16.04 -4.90 -4.94
CA THR A 82 17.13 -5.49 -4.14
C THR A 82 17.67 -4.39 -3.20
N GLU A 83 18.57 -4.66 -2.27
CA GLU A 83 19.22 -3.58 -1.48
C GLU A 83 19.96 -2.51 -2.32
N SER A 84 19.74 -2.45 -3.64
CA SER A 84 19.85 -1.22 -4.42
C SER A 84 19.03 -0.09 -3.80
N GLU A 85 19.59 1.11 -3.78
CA GLU A 85 19.05 2.32 -3.14
C GLU A 85 17.67 2.79 -3.69
N LYS A 86 17.03 2.03 -4.59
CA LYS A 86 15.82 2.41 -5.33
C LYS A 86 14.73 1.35 -5.22
N ALA A 87 13.49 1.83 -5.10
CA ALA A 87 12.28 1.02 -5.19
C ALA A 87 11.28 1.62 -6.19
N GLU A 88 10.42 0.77 -6.72
CA GLU A 88 9.49 1.10 -7.80
C GLU A 88 8.05 1.23 -7.31
N GLU A 89 7.66 0.42 -6.32
CA GLU A 89 6.31 0.46 -5.79
C GLU A 89 6.22 0.04 -4.31
N ILE A 90 5.14 0.47 -3.65
CA ILE A 90 4.75 0.03 -2.31
C ILE A 90 3.33 -0.52 -2.38
N SER A 91 3.13 -1.75 -1.94
CA SER A 91 1.83 -2.39 -1.79
C SER A 91 1.34 -2.23 -0.35
N VAL A 92 0.17 -1.64 -0.16
CA VAL A 92 -0.50 -1.50 1.15
C VAL A 92 -1.79 -2.30 1.14
N ARG A 93 -1.91 -3.29 2.02
CA ARG A 93 -2.90 -4.36 1.95
C ARG A 93 -3.68 -4.52 3.26
N THR A 94 -5.00 -4.58 3.15
CA THR A 94 -5.90 -4.88 4.28
C THR A 94 -6.31 -6.35 4.32
N ASN A 95 -6.10 -7.08 3.22
CA ASN A 95 -6.69 -8.40 2.97
C ASN A 95 -6.09 -9.55 3.79
N VAL A 96 -4.87 -9.39 4.29
CA VAL A 96 -4.21 -10.40 5.13
C VAL A 96 -4.94 -10.57 6.46
N TYR A 97 -5.69 -9.54 6.90
CA TYR A 97 -6.40 -9.53 8.17
C TYR A 97 -7.89 -9.23 7.96
N LYS A 98 -8.71 -10.27 7.76
CA LYS A 98 -10.14 -10.10 7.39
C LYS A 98 -10.97 -9.27 8.40
N GLU A 99 -10.78 -9.51 9.69
CA GLU A 99 -11.56 -8.83 10.75
C GLU A 99 -10.87 -7.54 11.23
N GLU A 100 -9.54 -7.56 11.27
CA GLU A 100 -8.69 -6.49 11.81
C GLU A 100 -8.23 -5.51 10.70
N GLY A 101 -8.52 -5.79 9.42
CA GLY A 101 -8.14 -4.96 8.29
C GLY A 101 -8.87 -3.62 8.27
N SER A 102 -8.12 -2.51 8.24
CA SER A 102 -8.68 -1.16 8.23
C SER A 102 -8.28 -0.38 6.98
N VAL A 103 -9.27 -0.10 6.12
CA VAL A 103 -9.08 0.77 4.95
C VAL A 103 -8.71 2.21 5.35
N THR A 104 -9.19 2.66 6.52
CA THR A 104 -8.89 3.99 7.04
C THR A 104 -7.42 4.10 7.42
N GLU A 105 -6.89 3.11 8.15
CA GLU A 105 -5.46 3.07 8.49
C GLU A 105 -4.59 2.87 7.24
N ALA A 106 -5.03 2.03 6.30
CA ALA A 106 -4.34 1.86 5.03
C ALA A 106 -4.24 3.19 4.25
N LEU A 107 -5.34 3.95 4.15
CA LEU A 107 -5.34 5.26 3.50
C LEU A 107 -4.50 6.29 4.26
N ARG A 108 -4.45 6.23 5.60
CA ARG A 108 -3.57 7.09 6.41
C ARG A 108 -2.10 6.82 6.12
N ILE A 109 -1.71 5.55 6.05
CA ILE A 109 -0.36 5.10 5.68
C ILE A 109 -0.04 5.54 4.25
N CYS A 110 -0.95 5.29 3.31
CA CYS A 110 -0.78 5.71 1.91
C CYS A 110 -0.57 7.22 1.80
N LYS A 111 -1.38 8.04 2.50
CA LYS A 111 -1.24 9.50 2.51
C LYS A 111 0.12 9.96 3.04
N LEU A 112 0.59 9.35 4.13
CA LEU A 112 1.91 9.64 4.70
C LEU A 112 3.02 9.36 3.70
N LEU A 113 3.00 8.17 3.08
CA LEU A 113 4.02 7.73 2.13
C LEU A 113 3.99 8.57 0.85
N CYS A 114 2.80 8.80 0.27
CA CYS A 114 2.63 9.66 -0.91
C CYS A 114 3.18 11.07 -0.69
N ALA A 115 2.88 11.69 0.45
CA ALA A 115 3.35 13.04 0.76
C ALA A 115 4.88 13.09 0.97
N SER A 116 5.45 12.06 1.60
CA SER A 116 6.87 12.05 1.97
C SER A 116 7.80 11.65 0.80
N LEU A 117 7.31 10.81 -0.11
CA LEU A 117 8.09 10.16 -1.16
C LEU A 117 7.68 10.59 -2.58
N ASN A 118 6.76 11.56 -2.70
CA ASN A 118 6.21 12.03 -3.98
C ASN A 118 5.63 10.90 -4.83
N LEU A 119 4.71 10.13 -4.24
CA LEU A 119 4.06 8.99 -4.88
C LEU A 119 2.59 9.29 -5.18
N ASN A 120 2.08 8.65 -6.23
CA ASN A 120 0.67 8.46 -6.49
C ASN A 120 0.13 7.26 -5.71
N CYS A 121 -1.18 7.22 -5.46
CA CYS A 121 -1.87 6.08 -4.86
C CYS A 121 -2.93 5.53 -5.81
N TRP A 122 -2.83 4.26 -6.18
CA TRP A 122 -3.78 3.54 -7.00
C TRP A 122 -4.59 2.56 -6.17
N SER A 123 -5.92 2.64 -6.25
CA SER A 123 -6.80 1.62 -5.69
C SER A 123 -7.02 0.49 -6.69
N THR A 124 -6.55 -0.73 -6.38
CA THR A 124 -6.73 -1.88 -7.29
C THR A 124 -8.19 -2.28 -7.46
N LYS A 125 -9.00 -2.10 -6.41
CA LYS A 125 -10.44 -2.40 -6.44
C LYS A 125 -11.24 -1.37 -7.23
N LEU A 126 -10.95 -0.09 -7.07
CA LEU A 126 -11.65 0.98 -7.79
C LEU A 126 -11.07 1.25 -9.18
N ARG A 127 -9.87 0.73 -9.46
CA ARG A 127 -9.11 0.94 -10.69
C ARG A 127 -8.98 2.42 -11.03
N LYS A 128 -8.60 3.22 -10.03
CA LYS A 128 -8.38 4.66 -10.18
C LYS A 128 -7.35 5.16 -9.18
N LEU A 129 -6.82 6.34 -9.47
CA LEU A 129 -6.05 7.12 -8.51
C LEU A 129 -6.95 7.56 -7.34
N VAL A 130 -6.37 7.57 -6.14
CA VAL A 130 -6.96 8.15 -4.95
C VAL A 130 -6.31 9.52 -4.74
N ASP A 131 -7.09 10.59 -4.89
CA ASP A 131 -6.64 11.95 -4.62
C ASP A 131 -6.83 12.28 -3.13
N PHE A 132 -5.73 12.30 -2.38
CA PHE A 132 -5.74 12.63 -0.95
C PHE A 132 -6.05 14.10 -0.63
N ASN A 133 -6.05 14.98 -1.63
CA ASN A 133 -6.49 16.38 -1.49
C ASN A 133 -8.00 16.53 -1.75
N ASN A 134 -8.64 15.50 -2.32
CA ASN A 134 -10.08 15.46 -2.53
C ASN A 134 -10.75 14.58 -1.46
N GLU A 135 -11.35 15.23 -0.45
CA GLU A 135 -12.03 14.52 0.62
C GLU A 135 -13.13 13.57 0.14
N ASP A 136 -13.85 13.94 -0.93
CA ASP A 136 -14.93 13.12 -1.45
C ASP A 136 -14.39 11.83 -2.08
N ASP A 137 -13.18 11.88 -2.66
CA ASP A 137 -12.55 10.69 -3.22
C ASP A 137 -12.13 9.71 -2.12
N VAL A 138 -11.53 10.22 -1.04
CA VAL A 138 -11.19 9.43 0.16
C VAL A 138 -12.46 8.83 0.78
N LYS A 139 -13.51 9.63 0.99
CA LYS A 139 -14.80 9.16 1.53
C LYS A 139 -15.42 8.11 0.61
N SER A 140 -15.37 8.29 -0.70
CA SER A 140 -15.89 7.32 -1.67
C SER A 140 -15.18 5.97 -1.57
N THR A 141 -13.85 6.00 -1.35
CA THR A 141 -13.02 4.82 -1.22
C THR A 141 -13.36 4.02 0.04
N ILE A 142 -13.49 4.69 1.18
CA ILE A 142 -13.91 4.09 2.46
C ILE A 142 -15.33 3.51 2.34
N ASN A 143 -16.26 4.27 1.76
CA ASN A 143 -17.64 3.82 1.59
C ASN A 143 -17.73 2.58 0.69
N HIS A 144 -16.92 2.49 -0.35
CA HIS A 144 -16.88 1.31 -1.20
C HIS A 144 -16.35 0.08 -0.45
N PHE A 145 -15.32 0.26 0.40
CA PHE A 145 -14.82 -0.82 1.26
C PHE A 145 -15.91 -1.33 2.21
N ASN A 146 -16.58 -0.42 2.92
CA ASN A 146 -17.66 -0.78 3.86
C ASN A 146 -18.81 -1.50 3.15
N LYS A 147 -19.18 -1.08 1.93
CA LYS A 147 -20.19 -1.76 1.11
C LYS A 147 -19.78 -3.18 0.73
N LEU A 148 -18.50 -3.43 0.46
CA LEU A 148 -18.01 -4.77 0.15
C LEU A 148 -17.97 -5.66 1.38
N ARG A 149 -17.61 -5.11 2.53
CA ARG A 149 -17.59 -5.83 3.82
C ARG A 149 -18.98 -6.18 4.35
N ASN A 150 -19.99 -5.38 4.03
CA ASN A 150 -21.39 -5.58 4.48
C ASN A 150 -22.25 -6.38 3.47
N LYS A 151 -21.65 -6.98 2.44
CA LYS A 151 -22.35 -7.79 1.43
C LYS A 151 -22.35 -9.29 1.73
N ASP A 152 -21.85 -9.66 2.90
CA ASP A 152 -21.92 -10.99 3.51
C ASP A 152 -22.91 -10.99 4.69
#